data_AF-A0A4Q6B8X6-F1
#
_entry.id   AF-A0A4Q6B8X6-F1
#
_cell.length_a   1.000
_cell.length_b   1.000
_cell.length_c   1.000
_cell.angle_alpha   90.00
_cell.angle_beta   90.00
_cell.angle_gamma   90.00
#
_symmetry.space_group_name_H-M   'P 1'
#
loop_
_entity.id
_entity.type
_entity.pdbx_description
1 polymer ?
#
loop_
_entity_poly.entity_id
_entity_poly.type
_entity_poly.pdbx_seq_one_letter_code
_entity_poly.pdbx_strand_id
1 'polypeptide(L)'
;AGGQLGAHWLVAEHPEWFEGCTEAIGEVGGFSTEVNGKRLYLLESGEKGIAWLRLTASGTAGHGSMRNHDNAITHLARALVRIGEHEWPVEPGPSMQLLLEKVRELTGLEGTPDELLEHFGPAVRMIGSGLRNSTNATMAQAGYKHNVVPGEAVAYVDGRPLPGHHETFVSRVQDIVGEGVRVEPYHEDIPLEYGFEGDLVDAMTVSLLKHDPEAHVAPFLMSGGTDAKAWHKLGMTSYGFTPLRLPGDLDFTALFHGVDERVPIDALQFGTRVFDEFLDLA
;
A
#
# COMPACT_ATOMS: atom_id res chain seq x y z
N ALA A 1 13.67 6.07 -0.36
CA ALA A 1 12.45 5.28 -0.08
C ALA A 1 12.86 3.92 0.47
N GLY A 2 12.06 3.32 1.35
CA GLY A 2 12.30 1.97 1.89
C GLY A 2 13.16 1.88 3.16
N GLY A 3 13.34 2.99 3.90
CA GLY A 3 13.87 2.98 5.28
C GLY A 3 15.30 2.45 5.53
N GLN A 4 16.06 2.03 4.50
CA GLN A 4 17.33 1.31 4.67
C GLN A 4 18.43 2.07 5.43
N LEU A 5 18.44 3.41 5.33
CA LEU A 5 19.39 4.28 6.06
C LEU A 5 18.73 4.95 7.29
N GLY A 6 17.48 4.58 7.60
CA GLY A 6 16.67 5.12 8.69
C GLY A 6 16.24 4.01 9.64
N ALA A 7 14.93 3.75 9.74
CA ALA A 7 14.38 2.78 10.69
C ALA A 7 14.99 1.38 10.57
N HIS A 8 15.19 0.85 9.36
CA HIS A 8 15.83 -0.47 9.19
C HIS A 8 17.28 -0.49 9.68
N TRP A 9 18.01 0.62 9.56
CA TRP A 9 19.37 0.75 10.11
C TRP A 9 19.36 0.84 11.63
N LEU A 10 18.43 1.61 12.21
CA LEU A 10 18.28 1.73 13.66
C LEU A 10 17.96 0.37 14.30
N VAL A 11 17.05 -0.39 13.71
CA VAL A 11 16.72 -1.75 14.18
C VAL A 11 17.90 -2.71 14.07
N ALA A 12 18.73 -2.57 13.03
CA ALA A 12 19.88 -3.45 12.81
C ALA A 12 21.07 -3.13 13.73
N GLU A 13 21.39 -1.86 13.91
CA GLU A 13 22.60 -1.41 14.60
C GLU A 13 22.37 -0.94 16.04
N HIS A 14 21.14 -0.51 16.36
CA HIS A 14 20.75 0.05 17.66
C HIS A 14 19.44 -0.52 18.24
N PRO A 15 19.20 -1.86 18.20
CA PRO A 15 17.97 -2.44 18.75
C PRO A 15 17.79 -2.13 20.25
N GLU A 16 18.88 -1.88 20.98
CA GLU A 16 18.86 -1.54 22.39
C GLU A 16 18.16 -0.20 22.71
N TRP A 17 18.03 0.70 21.74
CA TRP A 17 17.30 1.96 21.95
C TRP A 17 15.79 1.77 22.05
N PHE A 18 15.29 0.60 21.63
CA PHE A 18 13.87 0.26 21.60
C PHE A 18 13.52 -0.82 22.62
N GLU A 19 14.43 -1.11 23.56
CA GLU A 19 14.17 -2.09 24.62
C GLU A 19 12.95 -1.68 25.46
N GLY A 20 11.96 -2.57 25.54
CA GLY A 20 10.71 -2.33 26.25
C GLY A 20 9.60 -1.66 25.42
N CYS A 21 9.89 -1.23 24.19
CA CYS A 21 8.86 -0.75 23.29
C CYS A 21 8.06 -1.93 22.70
N THR A 22 6.75 -1.95 22.94
CA THR A 22 5.82 -2.99 22.43
C THR A 22 5.01 -2.50 21.24
N GLU A 23 4.87 -1.19 21.10
CA GLU A 23 3.98 -0.55 20.14
C GLU A 23 4.63 0.68 19.50
N ALA A 24 4.28 0.98 18.25
CA ALA A 24 4.68 2.19 17.54
C ALA A 24 3.48 2.89 16.92
N ILE A 25 3.51 4.21 16.92
CA ILE A 25 2.60 5.05 16.15
C ILE A 25 3.39 5.68 15.00
N GLY A 26 2.91 5.43 13.78
CA GLY A 26 3.51 5.87 12.54
C GLY A 26 2.72 6.96 11.81
N GLU A 27 3.20 7.24 10.60
CA GLU A 27 2.53 8.10 9.63
C GLU A 27 1.34 7.41 8.97
N VAL A 28 0.54 8.20 8.24
CA VAL A 28 -0.66 7.75 7.52
C VAL A 28 -1.73 7.24 8.50
N GLY A 29 -3.00 7.22 8.09
CA GLY A 29 -4.13 7.00 9.00
C GLY A 29 -4.38 8.17 9.97
N GLY A 30 -5.38 8.05 10.83
CA GLY A 30 -5.88 9.10 11.73
C GLY A 30 -6.63 10.24 11.04
N PHE A 31 -6.50 10.43 9.73
CA PHE A 31 -7.19 11.51 9.02
C PHE A 31 -8.65 11.16 8.69
N SER A 32 -9.50 12.18 8.63
CA SER A 32 -10.91 11.99 8.30
C SER A 32 -11.16 11.97 6.80
N THR A 33 -12.11 11.15 6.41
CA THR A 33 -12.84 11.20 5.14
C THR A 33 -14.34 11.34 5.45
N GLU A 34 -15.16 11.39 4.41
CA GLU A 34 -16.62 11.39 4.53
C GLU A 34 -17.20 10.17 3.81
N VAL A 35 -18.20 9.55 4.42
CA VAL A 35 -19.02 8.48 3.84
C VAL A 35 -20.48 8.84 4.10
N ASN A 36 -21.25 9.09 3.04
CA ASN A 36 -22.68 9.43 3.15
C ASN A 36 -22.97 10.61 4.10
N GLY A 37 -22.19 11.70 4.01
CA GLY A 37 -22.36 12.87 4.88
C GLY A 37 -21.85 12.70 6.31
N LYS A 38 -21.29 11.53 6.66
CA LYS A 38 -20.79 11.21 7.99
C LYS A 38 -19.28 11.16 7.98
N ARG A 39 -18.66 11.81 8.97
CA ARG A 39 -17.20 11.80 9.11
C ARG A 39 -16.71 10.43 9.58
N LEU A 40 -15.70 9.92 8.91
CA LEU A 40 -15.03 8.65 9.24
C LEU A 40 -13.53 8.89 9.32
N TYR A 41 -12.92 8.60 10.47
CA TYR A 41 -11.47 8.56 10.63
C TYR A 41 -10.96 7.16 10.31
N LEU A 42 -9.94 7.08 9.46
CA LEU A 42 -9.33 5.83 9.03
C LEU A 42 -8.04 5.59 9.81
N LEU A 43 -7.99 4.59 10.67
CA LEU A 43 -6.76 4.20 11.37
C LEU A 43 -6.03 3.13 10.55
N GLU A 44 -4.74 3.33 10.30
CA GLU A 44 -3.98 2.31 9.59
C GLU A 44 -3.65 1.17 10.56
N SER A 45 -4.17 -0.02 10.27
CA SER A 45 -3.88 -1.26 11.02
C SER A 45 -3.01 -2.24 10.23
N GLY A 46 -2.60 -1.85 9.03
CA GLY A 46 -1.73 -2.67 8.20
C GLY A 46 -1.41 -1.99 6.88
N GLU A 47 -0.48 -2.59 6.16
CA GLU A 47 0.07 -2.07 4.92
C GLU A 47 0.48 -3.20 3.99
N LYS A 48 0.34 -2.95 2.68
CA LYS A 48 0.73 -3.92 1.65
C LYS A 48 2.24 -4.15 1.70
N GLY A 49 2.64 -5.30 1.16
CA GLY A 49 4.04 -5.60 0.94
C GLY A 49 4.60 -4.81 -0.23
N ILE A 50 5.93 -4.82 -0.33
CA ILE A 50 6.65 -4.31 -1.49
C ILE A 50 7.27 -5.53 -2.18
N ALA A 51 7.00 -5.69 -3.46
CA ALA A 51 7.62 -6.72 -4.29
C ALA A 51 7.96 -6.09 -5.64
N TRP A 52 9.11 -5.41 -5.71
CA TRP A 52 9.64 -4.93 -6.98
C TRP A 52 10.30 -6.08 -7.69
N LEU A 53 9.82 -6.39 -8.89
CA LEU A 53 10.22 -7.56 -9.64
C LEU A 53 11.02 -7.14 -10.87
N ARG A 54 12.09 -7.88 -11.16
CA ARG A 54 12.81 -7.83 -12.42
C ARG A 54 12.31 -8.95 -13.32
N LEU A 55 11.78 -8.57 -14.47
CA LEU A 55 11.38 -9.49 -15.53
C LEU A 55 12.48 -9.52 -16.59
N THR A 56 13.06 -10.69 -16.84
CA THR A 56 14.10 -10.87 -17.86
C THR A 56 13.60 -11.81 -18.95
N ALA A 57 13.46 -11.29 -20.17
CA ALA A 57 13.14 -12.08 -21.35
C ALA A 57 14.43 -12.32 -22.16
N SER A 58 14.62 -13.54 -22.64
CA SER A 58 15.75 -13.91 -23.51
C SER A 58 15.27 -14.25 -24.91
N GLY A 59 16.14 -14.10 -25.89
CA GLY A 59 15.90 -14.50 -27.27
C GLY A 59 17.20 -14.61 -28.06
N THR A 60 17.07 -14.88 -29.35
CA THR A 60 18.21 -15.06 -30.24
C THR A 60 18.65 -13.71 -30.80
N ALA A 61 19.86 -13.25 -30.47
CA ALA A 61 20.41 -12.01 -31.03
C ALA A 61 20.69 -12.16 -32.53
N GLY A 62 20.50 -11.09 -33.32
CA GLY A 62 20.73 -11.17 -34.76
C GLY A 62 20.59 -9.86 -35.52
N HIS A 63 20.92 -9.89 -36.81
CA HIS A 63 20.71 -8.74 -37.69
C HIS A 63 19.22 -8.56 -37.98
N GLY A 64 18.70 -7.34 -37.86
CA GLY A 64 17.26 -7.04 -37.95
C GLY A 64 16.60 -7.37 -39.30
N SER A 65 17.39 -7.55 -40.37
CA SER A 65 16.88 -7.96 -41.68
C SER A 65 16.76 -9.48 -41.87
N MET A 66 17.28 -10.29 -40.94
CA MET A 66 17.24 -11.74 -41.02
C MET A 66 15.98 -12.29 -40.38
N ARG A 67 15.53 -13.48 -40.82
CA ARG A 67 14.39 -14.15 -40.18
C ARG A 67 14.74 -14.50 -38.73
N ASN A 68 13.93 -14.02 -37.79
CA ASN A 68 14.06 -14.31 -36.38
C ASN A 68 12.67 -14.37 -35.75
N HIS A 69 12.31 -15.52 -35.16
CA HIS A 69 11.04 -15.74 -34.49
C HIS A 69 11.17 -15.75 -32.96
N ASP A 70 12.40 -15.67 -32.44
CA ASP A 70 12.74 -15.75 -31.03
C ASP A 70 13.32 -14.40 -30.55
N ASN A 71 12.42 -13.45 -30.29
CA ASN A 71 12.76 -12.06 -30.02
C ASN A 71 12.43 -11.70 -28.57
N ALA A 72 13.46 -11.34 -27.79
CA ALA A 72 13.35 -10.98 -26.38
C ALA A 72 12.35 -9.82 -26.13
N ILE A 73 12.31 -8.82 -27.02
CA ILE A 73 11.36 -7.69 -26.91
C ILE A 73 9.94 -8.20 -27.03
N THR A 74 9.68 -9.10 -27.97
CA THR A 74 8.33 -9.63 -28.20
C THR A 74 7.87 -10.49 -27.02
N HIS A 75 8.75 -11.31 -26.45
CA HIS A 75 8.45 -12.10 -25.25
C HIS A 75 8.13 -11.19 -24.06
N LEU A 76 8.97 -10.19 -23.79
CA LEU A 76 8.75 -9.22 -22.73
C LEU A 76 7.44 -8.43 -22.93
N ALA A 77 7.18 -7.94 -24.15
CA ALA A 77 5.99 -7.18 -24.45
C ALA A 77 4.70 -7.98 -24.16
N ARG A 78 4.66 -9.26 -24.54
CA ARG A 78 3.52 -10.13 -24.21
C ARG A 78 3.34 -10.32 -22.70
N ALA A 79 4.44 -10.50 -21.97
CA ALA A 79 4.39 -10.59 -20.50
C ALA A 79 3.85 -9.31 -19.87
N LEU A 80 4.27 -8.13 -20.33
CA LEU A 80 3.79 -6.84 -19.83
C LEU A 80 2.31 -6.61 -20.17
N VAL A 81 1.83 -7.02 -21.34
CA VAL A 81 0.39 -6.98 -21.65
C VAL A 81 -0.38 -7.88 -20.69
N ARG A 82 0.07 -9.12 -20.47
CA ARG A 82 -0.57 -10.03 -19.50
C ARG A 82 -0.61 -9.45 -18.09
N ILE A 83 0.44 -8.77 -17.64
CA ILE A 83 0.44 -8.05 -16.36
C ILE A 83 -0.60 -6.92 -16.35
N GLY A 84 -0.63 -6.08 -17.40
CA GLY A 84 -1.51 -4.92 -17.47
C GLY A 84 -3.00 -5.27 -17.61
N GLU A 85 -3.31 -6.45 -18.16
CA GLU A 85 -4.68 -6.96 -18.31
C GLU A 85 -5.09 -7.91 -17.17
N HIS A 86 -4.18 -8.26 -16.26
CA HIS A 86 -4.51 -9.18 -15.17
C HIS A 86 -5.35 -8.49 -14.09
N GLU A 87 -6.57 -8.96 -13.90
CA GLU A 87 -7.42 -8.59 -12.78
C GLU A 87 -7.12 -9.47 -11.57
N TRP A 88 -6.51 -8.87 -10.54
CA TRP A 88 -6.33 -9.55 -9.26
C TRP A 88 -7.68 -9.71 -8.54
N PRO A 89 -7.93 -10.87 -7.90
CA PRO A 89 -9.18 -11.13 -7.19
C PRO A 89 -9.35 -10.19 -5.99
N VAL A 90 -10.61 -9.93 -5.63
CA VAL A 90 -11.00 -9.17 -4.44
C VAL A 90 -10.93 -10.09 -3.23
N GLU A 91 -9.95 -9.88 -2.36
CA GLU A 91 -9.64 -10.72 -1.21
C GLU A 91 -9.32 -9.82 0.00
N PRO A 92 -10.30 -9.07 0.55
CA PRO A 92 -10.05 -8.14 1.64
C PRO A 92 -9.61 -8.87 2.91
N GLY A 93 -8.51 -8.41 3.51
CA GLY A 93 -8.06 -8.83 4.83
C GLY A 93 -8.96 -8.29 5.96
N PRO A 94 -8.73 -8.70 7.23
CA PRO A 94 -9.52 -8.31 8.39
C PRO A 94 -9.79 -6.80 8.50
N SER A 95 -8.78 -5.96 8.28
CA SER A 95 -8.91 -4.50 8.39
C SER A 95 -9.91 -3.95 7.36
N MET A 96 -9.82 -4.43 6.12
CA MET A 96 -10.72 -4.00 5.05
C MET A 96 -12.13 -4.58 5.24
N GLN A 97 -12.28 -5.76 5.84
CA GLN A 97 -13.59 -6.31 6.17
C GLN A 97 -14.31 -5.42 7.19
N LEU A 98 -13.63 -5.02 8.28
CA LEU A 98 -14.16 -4.09 9.28
C LEU A 98 -14.53 -2.72 8.66
N LEU A 99 -13.70 -2.22 7.74
CA LEU A 99 -14.01 -0.99 7.01
C LEU A 99 -15.30 -1.12 6.18
N LEU A 100 -15.42 -2.21 5.42
CA LEU A 100 -16.59 -2.47 4.58
C LEU A 100 -17.86 -2.62 5.42
N GLU A 101 -17.78 -3.29 6.57
CA GLU A 101 -18.89 -3.38 7.54
C GLU A 101 -19.28 -1.99 8.06
N LYS A 102 -18.30 -1.15 8.41
CA LYS A 102 -18.57 0.23 8.83
C LYS A 102 -19.25 1.01 7.71
N VAL A 103 -18.80 0.89 6.47
CA VAL A 103 -19.43 1.57 5.33
C VAL A 103 -20.88 1.13 5.15
N ARG A 104 -21.18 -0.18 5.26
CA ARG A 104 -22.56 -0.69 5.24
C ARG A 104 -23.41 -0.08 6.35
N GLU A 105 -22.89 0.01 7.57
CA GLU A 105 -23.57 0.66 8.70
C GLU A 105 -23.87 2.15 8.41
N LEU A 106 -22.90 2.89 7.86
CA LEU A 106 -23.04 4.33 7.63
C LEU A 106 -23.99 4.65 6.47
N THR A 107 -24.01 3.82 5.45
CA THR A 107 -24.78 4.01 4.20
C THR A 107 -26.16 3.34 4.25
N GLY A 108 -26.30 2.24 4.99
CA GLY A 108 -27.47 1.35 4.93
C GLY A 108 -27.58 0.58 3.61
N LEU A 109 -26.51 0.54 2.81
CA LEU A 109 -26.48 -0.11 1.50
C LEU A 109 -25.78 -1.46 1.58
N GLU A 110 -26.25 -2.41 0.76
CA GLU A 110 -25.56 -3.66 0.48
C GLU A 110 -24.87 -3.55 -0.88
N GLY A 111 -23.74 -4.23 -1.05
CA GLY A 111 -22.97 -4.21 -2.29
C GLY A 111 -21.71 -5.06 -2.24
N THR A 112 -21.06 -5.20 -3.38
CA THR A 112 -19.71 -5.72 -3.49
C THR A 112 -18.71 -4.79 -2.79
N PRO A 113 -17.52 -5.28 -2.38
CA PRO A 113 -16.49 -4.43 -1.81
C PRO A 113 -16.16 -3.18 -2.65
N ASP A 114 -16.08 -3.34 -3.97
CA ASP A 114 -15.83 -2.22 -4.89
C ASP A 114 -16.94 -1.16 -4.86
N GLU A 115 -18.20 -1.58 -4.95
CA GLU A 115 -19.36 -0.68 -4.90
C GLU A 115 -19.44 0.07 -3.56
N LEU A 116 -19.08 -0.58 -2.45
CA LEU A 116 -19.07 0.06 -1.14
C LEU A 116 -17.96 1.13 -1.03
N LEU A 117 -16.78 0.88 -1.60
CA LEU A 117 -15.68 1.84 -1.51
C LEU A 117 -15.86 3.06 -2.42
N GLU A 118 -16.73 3.02 -3.42
CA GLU A 118 -17.11 4.20 -4.23
C GLU A 118 -17.64 5.36 -3.35
N HIS A 119 -18.17 5.07 -2.16
CA HIS A 119 -18.64 6.09 -1.22
C HIS A 119 -17.53 6.96 -0.61
N PHE A 120 -16.26 6.59 -0.76
CA PHE A 120 -15.11 7.42 -0.37
C PHE A 120 -14.75 8.49 -1.41
N GLY A 121 -15.45 8.55 -2.54
CA GLY A 121 -15.16 9.51 -3.60
C GLY A 121 -13.70 9.40 -4.07
N PRO A 122 -12.94 10.51 -4.17
CA PRO A 122 -11.56 10.48 -4.66
C PRO A 122 -10.61 9.57 -3.86
N ALA A 123 -10.85 9.39 -2.55
CA ALA A 123 -10.02 8.56 -1.68
C ALA A 123 -10.12 7.05 -1.99
N VAL A 124 -11.11 6.63 -2.79
CA VAL A 124 -11.29 5.24 -3.25
C VAL A 124 -10.03 4.69 -3.93
N ARG A 125 -9.24 5.54 -4.62
CA ARG A 125 -8.03 5.10 -5.31
C ARG A 125 -6.99 4.53 -4.35
N MET A 126 -6.84 5.16 -3.19
CA MET A 126 -5.90 4.71 -2.17
C MET A 126 -6.49 3.55 -1.37
N ILE A 127 -7.72 3.72 -0.86
CA ILE A 127 -8.37 2.75 0.04
C ILE A 127 -8.70 1.45 -0.70
N GLY A 128 -9.21 1.54 -1.94
CA GLY A 128 -9.57 0.38 -2.76
C GLY A 128 -8.38 -0.48 -3.16
N SER A 129 -7.16 0.06 -3.12
CA SER A 129 -5.96 -0.73 -3.37
C SER A 129 -5.70 -1.81 -2.30
N GLY A 130 -6.30 -1.67 -1.11
CA GLY A 130 -6.24 -2.64 -0.03
C GLY A 130 -7.14 -3.87 -0.24
N LEU A 131 -7.98 -3.89 -1.28
CA LEU A 131 -8.87 -5.02 -1.57
C LEU A 131 -8.19 -6.19 -2.30
N ARG A 132 -7.06 -5.95 -2.95
CA ARG A 132 -6.43 -6.92 -3.86
C ARG A 132 -4.93 -6.71 -3.98
N ASN A 133 -4.22 -7.75 -4.39
CA ASN A 133 -2.85 -7.63 -4.88
C ASN A 133 -2.79 -6.68 -6.09
N SER A 134 -1.64 -6.06 -6.37
CA SER A 134 -1.47 -5.27 -7.60
C SER A 134 -0.09 -5.42 -8.21
N THR A 135 -0.01 -5.19 -9.53
CA THR A 135 1.22 -5.22 -10.32
C THR A 135 1.17 -4.11 -11.37
N ASN A 136 2.18 -3.26 -11.44
CA ASN A 136 2.30 -2.21 -12.45
C ASN A 136 3.69 -2.24 -13.10
N ALA A 137 3.74 -2.26 -14.43
CA ALA A 137 5.02 -2.12 -15.14
C ALA A 137 5.50 -0.66 -15.04
N THR A 138 6.71 -0.45 -14.54
CA THR A 138 7.24 0.90 -14.26
C THR A 138 8.46 1.27 -15.08
N MET A 139 9.23 0.28 -15.55
CA MET A 139 10.41 0.51 -16.40
C MET A 139 10.57 -0.62 -17.42
N ALA A 140 11.09 -0.28 -18.61
CA ALA A 140 11.48 -1.26 -19.63
C ALA A 140 12.78 -0.84 -20.31
N GLN A 141 13.66 -1.81 -20.57
CA GLN A 141 14.96 -1.63 -21.19
C GLN A 141 15.19 -2.75 -22.21
N ALA A 142 15.29 -2.39 -23.50
CA ALA A 142 15.54 -3.39 -24.54
C ALA A 142 16.17 -2.78 -25.80
N GLY A 143 17.14 -3.51 -26.37
CA GLY A 143 17.81 -3.10 -27.61
C GLY A 143 18.78 -1.94 -27.42
N TYR A 144 19.61 -1.71 -28.44
CA TYR A 144 20.59 -0.62 -28.45
C TYR A 144 20.84 -0.02 -29.85
N LYS A 145 20.42 -0.70 -30.92
CA LYS A 145 20.49 -0.24 -32.32
C LYS A 145 19.29 -0.77 -33.10
N HIS A 146 18.76 0.04 -34.03
CA HIS A 146 17.55 -0.25 -34.79
C HIS A 146 17.66 -1.47 -35.74
N ASN A 147 18.87 -1.85 -36.14
CA ASN A 147 19.13 -2.98 -37.03
C ASN A 147 19.66 -4.23 -36.31
N VAL A 148 19.52 -4.28 -34.97
CA VAL A 148 19.97 -5.41 -34.15
C VAL A 148 18.80 -5.92 -33.31
N VAL A 149 18.46 -7.20 -33.46
CA VAL A 149 17.57 -7.91 -32.53
C VAL A 149 18.36 -8.20 -31.26
N PRO A 150 17.92 -7.72 -30.08
CA PRO A 150 18.64 -7.98 -28.84
C PRO A 150 18.43 -9.43 -28.37
N GLY A 151 19.43 -9.98 -27.69
CA GLY A 151 19.31 -11.27 -27.02
C GLY A 151 18.59 -11.20 -25.67
N GLU A 152 18.43 -10.01 -25.09
CA GLU A 152 17.78 -9.81 -23.80
C GLU A 152 16.92 -8.54 -23.80
N ALA A 153 15.82 -8.58 -23.08
CA ALA A 153 14.99 -7.43 -22.74
C ALA A 153 14.59 -7.54 -21.25
N VAL A 154 14.64 -6.42 -20.53
CA VAL A 154 14.36 -6.36 -19.09
C VAL A 154 13.24 -5.36 -18.81
N ALA A 155 12.33 -5.70 -17.89
CA ALA A 155 11.40 -4.75 -17.29
C ALA A 155 11.43 -4.82 -15.77
N TYR A 156 10.97 -3.74 -15.14
CA TYR A 156 10.72 -3.70 -13.71
C TYR A 156 9.22 -3.49 -13.48
N VAL A 157 8.69 -4.24 -12.52
CA VAL A 157 7.27 -4.26 -12.15
C VAL A 157 7.17 -3.96 -10.66
N ASP A 158 6.38 -2.96 -10.29
CA ASP A 158 6.01 -2.68 -8.91
C ASP A 158 4.83 -3.58 -8.52
N GLY A 159 5.10 -4.59 -7.70
CA GLY A 159 4.12 -5.47 -7.10
C GLY A 159 3.81 -5.07 -5.65
N ARG A 160 2.54 -5.16 -5.28
CA ARG A 160 2.04 -4.91 -3.91
C ARG A 160 1.19 -6.09 -3.45
N PRO A 161 1.78 -7.12 -2.81
CA PRO A 161 1.01 -8.21 -2.22
C PRO A 161 0.23 -7.75 -0.98
N LEU A 162 -0.94 -8.34 -0.79
CA LEU A 162 -1.69 -8.25 0.47
C LEU A 162 -1.00 -9.08 1.58
N PRO A 163 -1.29 -8.78 2.86
CA PRO A 163 -0.99 -9.68 3.97
C PRO A 163 -1.42 -11.13 3.68
N GLY A 164 -0.55 -12.10 4.00
CA GLY A 164 -0.76 -13.51 3.70
C GLY A 164 -0.40 -13.96 2.27
N HIS A 165 -0.18 -13.04 1.32
CA HIS A 165 0.13 -13.38 -0.08
C HIS A 165 1.62 -13.29 -0.43
N HIS A 166 2.47 -12.82 0.48
CA HIS A 166 3.86 -12.49 0.19
C HIS A 166 4.65 -13.66 -0.42
N GLU A 167 4.62 -14.83 0.22
CA GLU A 167 5.42 -16.00 -0.20
C GLU A 167 5.02 -16.57 -1.56
N THR A 168 3.76 -16.42 -1.96
CA THR A 168 3.22 -16.96 -3.22
C THR A 168 3.16 -15.93 -4.34
N PHE A 169 3.41 -14.66 -4.03
CA PHE A 169 3.23 -13.55 -4.97
C PHE A 169 4.13 -13.68 -6.20
N VAL A 170 5.42 -13.96 -6.01
CA VAL A 170 6.39 -14.07 -7.13
C VAL A 170 6.03 -15.22 -8.06
N SER A 171 5.67 -16.39 -7.50
CA SER A 171 5.21 -17.53 -8.32
C SER A 171 3.93 -17.20 -9.08
N ARG A 172 3.00 -16.47 -8.45
CA ARG A 172 1.77 -16.06 -9.11
C ARG A 172 2.02 -15.09 -10.26
N VAL A 173 2.97 -14.16 -10.10
CA VAL A 173 3.41 -13.27 -11.19
C VAL A 173 4.11 -14.07 -12.29
N GLN A 174 4.92 -15.06 -11.94
CA GLN A 174 5.54 -15.97 -12.91
C GLN A 174 4.47 -16.71 -13.75
N ASP A 175 3.39 -17.17 -13.14
CA ASP A 175 2.26 -17.80 -13.85
C ASP A 175 1.58 -16.81 -14.82
N ILE A 176 1.36 -15.56 -14.39
CA ILE A 176 0.74 -14.51 -15.22
C ILE A 176 1.61 -14.20 -16.44
N VAL A 177 2.93 -14.07 -16.26
CA VAL A 177 3.82 -13.72 -17.37
C VAL A 177 4.14 -14.91 -18.26
N GLY A 178 3.89 -16.15 -17.83
CA GLY A 178 4.10 -17.37 -18.60
C GLY A 178 5.56 -17.66 -18.96
N GLU A 179 5.75 -18.56 -19.93
CA GLU A 179 7.08 -19.00 -20.37
C GLU A 179 7.82 -17.91 -21.18
N GLY A 180 9.15 -18.01 -21.20
CA GLY A 180 10.04 -17.10 -21.96
C GLY A 180 10.42 -15.81 -21.23
N VAL A 181 9.87 -15.59 -20.02
CA VAL A 181 10.25 -14.51 -19.12
C VAL A 181 10.50 -15.07 -17.73
N ARG A 182 11.66 -14.77 -17.16
CA ARG A 182 12.00 -15.09 -15.77
C ARG A 182 11.63 -13.92 -14.87
N VAL A 183 10.88 -14.20 -13.81
CA VAL A 183 10.55 -13.24 -12.75
C VAL A 183 11.48 -13.46 -11.57
N GLU A 184 12.16 -12.40 -11.14
CA GLU A 184 13.04 -12.43 -9.97
C GLU A 184 12.71 -11.24 -9.07
N PRO A 185 12.74 -11.42 -7.73
CA PRO A 185 12.70 -10.29 -6.83
C PRO A 185 13.91 -9.36 -7.05
N TYR A 186 13.64 -8.06 -7.08
CA TYR A 186 14.66 -7.02 -7.12
C TYR A 186 14.77 -6.29 -5.78
N HIS A 187 13.63 -6.02 -5.15
CA HIS A 187 13.54 -5.48 -3.81
C HIS A 187 12.22 -5.93 -3.18
N GLU A 188 12.26 -6.34 -1.91
CA GLU A 188 11.09 -6.82 -1.19
C GLU A 188 11.04 -6.24 0.21
N ASP A 189 9.82 -6.02 0.69
CA ASP A 189 9.52 -5.79 2.09
C ASP A 189 8.15 -6.39 2.44
N ILE A 190 7.99 -6.88 3.66
CA ILE A 190 6.85 -7.72 4.05
C ILE A 190 5.55 -6.91 4.08
N PRO A 191 4.38 -7.51 3.75
CA PRO A 191 3.10 -6.94 4.15
C PRO A 191 2.92 -7.04 5.67
N LEU A 192 2.18 -6.11 6.26
CA LEU A 192 1.85 -6.10 7.68
C LEU A 192 0.35 -5.96 7.88
N GLU A 193 -0.20 -6.63 8.89
CA GLU A 193 -1.55 -6.41 9.36
C GLU A 193 -1.67 -6.82 10.82
N TYR A 194 -2.22 -5.93 11.64
CA TYR A 194 -2.42 -6.08 13.06
C TYR A 194 -3.92 -6.05 13.39
N GLY A 195 -4.32 -6.73 14.45
CA GLY A 195 -5.72 -6.74 14.89
C GLY A 195 -6.17 -5.35 15.32
N PHE A 196 -7.36 -4.91 14.92
CA PHE A 196 -7.89 -3.59 15.31
C PHE A 196 -8.57 -3.65 16.69
N GLU A 197 -7.75 -3.89 17.73
CA GLU A 197 -8.19 -4.06 19.12
C GLU A 197 -7.07 -3.70 20.11
N GLY A 198 -7.42 -3.53 21.38
CA GLY A 198 -6.49 -3.29 22.48
C GLY A 198 -6.36 -1.82 22.89
N ASP A 199 -5.64 -1.61 24.00
CA ASP A 199 -5.59 -0.33 24.71
C ASP A 199 -5.13 0.84 23.83
N LEU A 200 -4.17 0.60 22.92
CA LEU A 200 -3.68 1.63 21.99
C LEU A 200 -4.74 2.05 20.95
N VAL A 201 -5.49 1.09 20.41
CA VAL A 201 -6.60 1.36 19.48
C VAL A 201 -7.73 2.10 20.19
N ASP A 202 -8.01 1.74 21.44
CA ASP A 202 -8.97 2.42 22.28
C ASP A 202 -8.54 3.86 22.58
N ALA A 203 -7.27 4.10 22.90
CA ALA A 203 -6.72 5.44 23.13
C ALA A 203 -6.83 6.34 21.87
N MET A 204 -6.50 5.82 20.68
CA MET A 204 -6.68 6.55 19.42
C MET A 204 -8.16 6.87 19.15
N THR A 205 -9.04 5.91 19.41
CA THR A 205 -10.49 6.08 19.19
C THR A 205 -11.10 7.08 20.17
N VAL A 206 -10.78 6.96 21.46
CA VAL A 206 -11.29 7.85 22.52
C VAL A 206 -10.81 9.28 22.29
N SER A 207 -9.53 9.49 21.98
CA SER A 207 -8.98 10.83 21.72
C SER A 207 -9.65 11.51 20.52
N LEU A 208 -9.90 10.76 19.42
CA LEU A 208 -10.65 11.27 18.28
C LEU A 208 -12.08 11.68 18.67
N LEU A 209 -12.83 10.77 19.31
CA LEU A 209 -14.23 11.00 19.66
C LEU A 209 -14.42 12.05 20.76
N LYS A 210 -13.42 12.31 21.59
CA LYS A 210 -13.46 13.43 22.54
C LYS A 210 -13.51 14.78 21.82
N HIS A 211 -12.80 14.91 20.70
CA HIS A 211 -12.73 16.15 19.92
C HIS A 211 -13.73 16.20 18.75
N ASP A 212 -14.27 15.05 18.34
CA ASP A 212 -15.25 14.92 17.27
C ASP A 212 -16.31 13.84 17.59
N PRO A 213 -17.25 14.12 18.53
CA PRO A 213 -18.12 13.10 19.12
C PRO A 213 -19.10 12.41 18.18
N GLU A 214 -19.38 13.01 17.02
CA GLU A 214 -20.31 12.47 16.02
C GLU A 214 -19.57 11.69 14.91
N ALA A 215 -18.24 11.64 14.96
CA ALA A 215 -17.46 10.92 13.96
C ALA A 215 -17.47 9.41 14.21
N HIS A 216 -17.06 8.69 13.17
CA HIS A 216 -16.85 7.25 13.21
C HIS A 216 -15.37 6.94 13.05
N VAL A 217 -14.95 5.76 13.48
CA VAL A 217 -13.58 5.27 13.34
C VAL A 217 -13.63 3.86 12.73
N ALA A 218 -12.73 3.58 11.79
CA ALA A 218 -12.55 2.25 11.23
C ALA A 218 -11.08 2.02 10.86
N PRO A 219 -10.61 0.77 10.87
CA PRO A 219 -9.30 0.44 10.33
C PRO A 219 -9.30 0.52 8.80
N PHE A 220 -8.11 0.58 8.21
CA PHE A 220 -7.90 0.28 6.79
C PHE A 220 -6.50 -0.28 6.55
N LEU A 221 -6.34 -0.96 5.41
CA LEU A 221 -5.05 -1.43 4.91
C LEU A 221 -4.45 -0.37 3.97
N MET A 222 -3.32 0.21 4.33
CA MET A 222 -2.60 1.18 3.50
C MET A 222 -1.95 0.51 2.28
N SER A 223 -1.99 1.19 1.14
CA SER A 223 -1.40 0.76 -0.13
C SER A 223 0.14 0.73 -0.16
N GLY A 224 0.76 1.55 0.69
CA GLY A 224 2.19 1.87 0.68
C GLY A 224 3.01 1.03 1.65
N GLY A 225 4.07 1.65 2.19
CA GLY A 225 4.86 1.08 3.28
C GLY A 225 5.52 2.19 4.10
N THR A 226 5.56 2.00 5.41
CA THR A 226 6.11 2.92 6.41
C THR A 226 7.27 2.27 7.16
N ASP A 227 7.79 2.95 8.18
CA ASP A 227 8.80 2.39 9.10
C ASP A 227 8.25 1.24 9.98
N ALA A 228 6.93 0.99 9.97
CA ALA A 228 6.31 -0.17 10.65
C ALA A 228 7.00 -1.50 10.29
N LYS A 229 7.47 -1.66 9.05
CA LYS A 229 8.20 -2.86 8.59
C LYS A 229 9.51 -3.08 9.35
N ALA A 230 10.17 -2.00 9.76
CA ALA A 230 11.37 -2.08 10.57
C ALA A 230 11.00 -2.44 12.01
N TRP A 231 10.05 -1.72 12.62
CA TRP A 231 9.62 -1.94 14.01
C TRP A 231 9.06 -3.35 14.25
N HIS A 232 8.38 -3.91 13.25
CA HIS A 232 7.90 -5.29 13.28
C HIS A 232 9.01 -6.32 13.58
N LYS A 233 10.24 -6.06 13.11
CA LYS A 233 11.39 -6.96 13.37
C LYS A 233 11.80 -6.99 14.85
N LEU A 234 11.42 -5.98 15.62
CA LEU A 234 11.58 -5.93 17.07
C LEU A 234 10.37 -6.47 17.83
N GLY A 235 9.35 -6.97 17.12
CA GLY A 235 8.11 -7.49 17.72
C GLY A 235 7.09 -6.42 18.06
N MET A 236 7.26 -5.19 17.55
CA MET A 236 6.35 -4.09 17.83
C MET A 236 5.09 -4.15 16.95
N THR A 237 3.92 -3.95 17.56
CA THR A 237 2.67 -3.68 16.82
C THR A 237 2.67 -2.22 16.39
N SER A 238 2.33 -1.93 15.13
CA SER A 238 2.40 -0.56 14.60
C SER A 238 1.07 -0.13 13.99
N TYR A 239 0.61 1.07 14.33
CA TYR A 239 -0.56 1.71 13.70
C TYR A 239 -0.20 3.07 13.14
N GLY A 240 -0.80 3.44 12.03
CA GLY A 240 -0.72 4.79 11.50
C GLY A 240 -1.80 5.67 12.12
N PHE A 241 -1.37 6.76 12.75
CA PHE A 241 -2.25 7.72 13.40
C PHE A 241 -1.73 9.16 13.27
N THR A 242 -2.12 9.82 12.18
CA THR A 242 -1.91 11.25 11.97
C THR A 242 -3.26 11.96 12.02
N PRO A 243 -3.80 12.28 13.21
CA PRO A 243 -5.17 12.75 13.35
C PRO A 243 -5.37 14.08 12.64
N LEU A 244 -6.08 14.09 11.52
CA LEU A 244 -6.36 15.31 10.77
C LEU A 244 -7.84 15.37 10.43
N ARG A 245 -8.51 16.42 10.89
CA ARG A 245 -9.91 16.68 10.53
C ARG A 245 -9.98 17.45 9.23
N LEU A 246 -10.08 16.72 8.13
CA LEU A 246 -10.03 17.23 6.78
C LEU A 246 -11.43 17.59 6.26
N PRO A 247 -11.54 18.61 5.38
CA PRO A 247 -12.74 18.88 4.60
C PRO A 247 -13.09 17.69 3.68
N GLY A 248 -14.38 17.39 3.53
CA GLY A 248 -14.83 16.25 2.71
C GLY A 248 -14.56 16.40 1.20
N ASP A 249 -14.31 17.61 0.72
CA ASP A 249 -13.97 17.92 -0.68
C ASP A 249 -12.46 17.93 -0.96
N LEU A 250 -11.62 17.73 0.07
CA LEU A 250 -10.17 17.67 -0.09
C LEU A 250 -9.73 16.24 -0.42
N ASP A 251 -9.19 16.03 -1.63
CA ASP A 251 -8.50 14.79 -1.99
C ASP A 251 -7.09 14.76 -1.35
N PHE A 252 -7.06 14.52 -0.05
CA PHE A 252 -5.82 14.49 0.74
C PHE A 252 -4.88 13.37 0.30
N THR A 253 -5.43 12.22 -0.11
CA THR A 253 -4.64 11.07 -0.54
C THR A 253 -3.82 11.36 -1.80
N ALA A 254 -4.31 12.24 -2.69
CA ALA A 254 -3.57 12.68 -3.88
C ALA A 254 -2.42 13.64 -3.55
N LEU A 255 -2.38 14.21 -2.34
CA LEU A 255 -1.32 15.14 -1.93
C LEU A 255 -0.05 14.40 -1.47
N PHE A 256 -0.12 13.12 -1.12
CA PHE A 256 1.06 12.35 -0.72
C PHE A 256 2.08 12.29 -1.86
N HIS A 257 3.24 12.93 -1.66
CA HIS A 257 4.26 13.11 -2.70
C HIS A 257 3.75 13.84 -3.96
N GLY A 258 2.63 14.56 -3.82
CA GLY A 258 1.98 15.30 -4.88
C GLY A 258 2.51 16.72 -5.02
N VAL A 259 1.96 17.45 -5.99
CA VAL A 259 2.24 18.88 -6.14
C VAL A 259 1.51 19.66 -5.04
N ASP A 260 2.19 20.63 -4.43
CA ASP A 260 1.65 21.49 -3.35
C ASP A 260 1.03 20.70 -2.19
N GLU A 261 1.71 19.63 -1.76
CA GLU A 261 1.36 18.87 -0.56
C GLU A 261 1.18 19.80 0.65
N ARG A 262 0.01 19.71 1.30
CA ARG A 262 -0.40 20.63 2.37
C ARG A 262 -1.54 20.06 3.20
N VAL A 263 -1.72 20.63 4.38
CA VAL A 263 -2.89 20.40 5.25
C VAL A 263 -3.51 21.73 5.68
N PRO A 264 -4.83 21.77 5.93
CA PRO A 264 -5.47 22.91 6.57
C PRO A 264 -4.89 23.18 7.97
N ILE A 265 -4.76 24.45 8.34
CA ILE A 265 -4.22 24.85 9.66
C ILE A 265 -5.12 24.37 10.79
N ASP A 266 -6.44 24.44 10.60
CA ASP A 266 -7.41 23.96 11.59
C ASP A 266 -7.38 22.44 11.75
N ALA A 267 -7.11 21.69 10.68
CA ALA A 267 -6.87 20.24 10.74
C ALA A 267 -5.62 19.92 11.55
N LEU A 268 -4.52 20.66 11.36
CA LEU A 268 -3.29 20.50 12.14
C LEU A 268 -3.49 20.84 13.62
N GLN A 269 -4.21 21.93 13.92
CA GLN A 269 -4.55 22.31 15.29
C GLN A 269 -5.48 21.29 15.96
N PHE A 270 -6.43 20.73 15.22
CA PHE A 270 -7.26 19.63 15.68
C PHE A 270 -6.41 18.41 16.02
N GLY A 271 -5.54 18.01 15.09
CA GLY A 271 -4.64 16.88 15.27
C GLY A 271 -3.75 17.00 16.48
N THR A 272 -3.18 18.18 16.71
CA THR A 272 -2.35 18.44 17.89
C THR A 272 -3.11 18.16 19.19
N ARG A 273 -4.38 18.58 19.30
CA ARG A 273 -5.19 18.34 20.52
C ARG A 273 -5.56 16.87 20.68
N VAL A 274 -5.93 16.19 19.59
CA VAL A 274 -6.22 14.76 19.60
C VAL A 274 -4.98 13.97 20.01
N PHE A 275 -3.82 14.31 19.46
CA PHE A 275 -2.58 13.60 19.75
C PHE A 275 -2.11 13.85 21.19
N ASP A 276 -2.30 15.05 21.73
CA ASP A 276 -2.04 15.37 23.15
C ASP A 276 -2.90 14.50 24.08
N GLU A 277 -4.21 14.42 23.80
CA GLU A 277 -5.11 13.53 24.55
C GLU A 277 -4.74 12.04 24.41
N PHE A 278 -4.37 11.62 23.20
CA PHE A 278 -3.95 10.25 22.94
C PHE A 278 -2.72 9.87 23.78
N LEU A 279 -1.72 10.76 23.87
CA LEU A 279 -0.52 10.51 24.67
C LEU A 279 -0.78 10.46 26.19
N ASP A 280 -1.85 11.10 26.66
CA ASP A 280 -2.27 11.00 28.08
C ASP A 280 -3.00 9.67 28.38
N LEU A 281 -3.52 8.99 27.35
CA LEU A 281 -4.28 7.73 27.47
C LEU A 281 -3.43 6.48 27.21
N ALA A 282 -2.40 6.61 26.36
CA ALA A 282 -1.55 5.51 25.90
C ALA A 282 -0.43 5.13 26.88
#